data_AF-A0A4Y2VYG6-F1
#
_entry.id   AF-A0A4Y2VYG6-F1
#
_cell.length_a   1.000
_cell.length_b   1.000
_cell.length_c   1.000
_cell.angle_alpha   90.00
_cell.angle_beta   90.00
_cell.angle_gamma   90.00
#
_symmetry.space_group_name_H-M   'P 1'
#
loop_
_entity.id
_entity.type
_entity.pdbx_description
1 polymer ?
#
loop_
_entity_poly.entity_id
_entity_poly.type
_entity_poly.pdbx_seq_one_letter_code
_entity_poly.pdbx_strand_id
1 'polypeptide(L)'
;STRRWTILLTNAEVTVKRLSETRWSAHYEAVKPVFKCFKKTVDATEELYDALETIETRGAAQTLLPAICDSRFCAFCVYGIMS
;
A
#
# COMPACT_ATOMS: atom_id res chain seq x y z
N SER A 1 3.42 -13.14 -6.72
CA SER A 1 2.50 -13.92 -5.88
C SER A 1 1.08 -13.55 -6.25
N THR A 2 0.33 -14.48 -6.86
CA THR A 2 -1.04 -14.27 -7.36
C THR A 2 -2.03 -13.96 -6.23
N ARG A 3 -1.85 -14.58 -5.06
CA ARG A 3 -2.71 -14.39 -3.87
C ARG A 3 -2.63 -12.97 -3.29
N ARG A 4 -1.41 -12.41 -3.15
CA ARG A 4 -1.21 -11.02 -2.67
C ARG A 4 -1.89 -10.01 -3.59
N TRP A 5 -1.83 -10.26 -4.90
CA TRP A 5 -2.48 -9.40 -5.89
C TRP A 5 -4.01 -9.49 -5.83
N THR A 6 -4.56 -10.70 -5.62
CA THR A 6 -6.01 -10.89 -5.43
C THR A 6 -6.51 -10.16 -4.18
N ILE A 7 -5.86 -10.31 -3.02
CA ILE A 7 -6.26 -9.63 -1.77
C ILE A 7 -6.26 -8.11 -1.95
N LEU A 8 -5.25 -7.58 -2.65
CA LEU A 8 -5.11 -6.15 -2.88
C LEU A 8 -6.19 -5.63 -3.83
N LEU A 9 -6.54 -6.36 -4.90
CA LEU A 9 -7.64 -5.99 -5.81
C LEU A 9 -9.03 -6.13 -5.18
N THR A 10 -9.24 -7.14 -4.34
CA THR A 10 -10.53 -7.33 -3.63
C THR A 10 -10.79 -6.20 -2.65
N ASN A 11 -9.74 -5.69 -1.99
CA ASN A 11 -9.86 -4.62 -1.01
C ASN A 11 -9.75 -3.23 -1.64
N ALA A 12 -8.95 -3.03 -2.67
CA ALA A 12 -8.71 -1.72 -3.27
C ALA A 12 -9.33 -1.65 -4.67
N GLU A 13 -10.40 -0.86 -4.84
CA GLU A 13 -10.98 -0.52 -6.15
C GLU A 13 -10.07 0.47 -6.91
N VAL A 14 -8.83 0.06 -7.20
CA VAL A 14 -7.85 0.98 -7.78
C VAL A 14 -6.89 0.28 -8.72
N THR A 15 -6.66 0.92 -9.87
CA THR A 15 -5.66 0.52 -10.85
C THR A 15 -4.30 1.05 -10.43
N VAL A 16 -3.40 0.18 -9.98
CA VAL A 16 -2.02 0.56 -9.60
C VAL A 16 -1.12 0.51 -10.83
N LYS A 17 -0.51 1.64 -11.22
CA LYS A 17 0.51 1.67 -12.28
C LYS A 17 1.83 1.13 -11.74
N ARG A 18 2.62 0.45 -12.58
CA ARG A 18 4.00 0.07 -12.21
C ARG A 18 4.81 1.33 -11.89
N LEU A 19 5.61 1.25 -10.82
CA LEU A 19 6.55 2.29 -10.45
C LEU A 19 7.55 2.51 -11.59
N SER A 20 7.55 3.69 -12.22
CA SER A 20 8.60 4.12 -13.14
C SER A 20 9.54 5.07 -12.42
N GLU A 21 10.83 4.76 -12.37
CA GLU A 21 11.82 5.39 -11.48
C GLU A 21 12.13 6.87 -11.78
N THR A 22 11.65 7.45 -12.88
CA THR A 22 12.18 8.71 -13.41
C THR A 22 11.35 9.97 -13.12
N ARG A 23 10.17 9.87 -12.49
CA ARG A 23 9.31 11.05 -12.22
C ARG A 23 8.64 10.99 -10.85
N TRP A 24 8.78 12.06 -10.05
CA TRP A 24 8.12 12.22 -8.75
C TRP A 24 6.60 11.99 -8.81
N SER A 25 5.95 12.45 -9.88
CA SER A 25 4.54 12.21 -10.14
C SER A 25 4.21 10.72 -10.32
N ALA A 26 5.13 9.89 -10.84
CA ALA A 26 4.93 8.45 -10.94
C ALA A 26 5.01 7.76 -9.57
N HIS A 27 5.85 8.25 -8.65
CA HIS A 27 5.88 7.77 -7.27
C HIS A 27 4.59 8.09 -6.54
N TYR A 28 4.09 9.32 -6.67
CA TYR A 28 2.81 9.73 -6.10
C TYR A 28 1.64 8.92 -6.68
N GLU A 29 1.53 8.80 -8.00
CA GLU A 29 0.45 8.03 -8.64
C GLU A 29 0.47 6.54 -8.27
N ALA A 30 1.63 5.98 -7.91
CA ALA A 30 1.73 4.60 -7.42
C ALA A 30 1.20 4.43 -5.98
N VAL A 31 1.34 5.44 -5.11
CA VAL A 31 0.91 5.35 -3.70
C VAL A 31 -0.44 6.03 -3.41
N LYS A 32 -0.93 6.86 -4.33
CA LYS A 32 -2.25 7.49 -4.27
C LYS A 32 -3.40 6.48 -4.04
N PRO A 33 -3.42 5.29 -4.66
CA PRO A 33 -4.37 4.22 -4.33
C PRO A 33 -4.38 3.82 -2.85
N VAL A 34 -3.20 3.70 -2.24
CA VAL A 34 -3.04 3.31 -0.83
C VAL A 34 -3.69 4.35 0.07
N PHE A 35 -3.51 5.64 -0.22
CA PHE A 35 -4.17 6.70 0.55
C PHE A 35 -5.69 6.75 0.30
N LYS A 36 -6.13 6.62 -0.95
CA LYS A 36 -7.57 6.63 -1.31
C LYS A 36 -8.34 5.49 -0.62
N CYS A 37 -7.70 4.35 -0.44
CA CYS A 37 -8.27 3.18 0.22
C CYS A 37 -7.59 2.89 1.58
N PHE A 38 -7.10 3.93 2.28
CA PHE A 38 -6.24 3.78 3.47
C PHE A 38 -6.71 2.73 4.45
N LYS A 39 -7.97 2.82 4.90
CA LYS A 39 -8.56 1.85 5.82
C LYS A 39 -8.50 0.42 5.27
N LYS A 40 -8.92 0.21 4.02
CA LYS A 40 -8.91 -1.11 3.38
C LYS A 40 -7.49 -1.64 3.16
N THR A 41 -6.50 -0.76 2.93
CA THR A 41 -5.10 -1.16 2.81
C THR A 41 -4.51 -1.54 4.17
N VAL A 42 -4.87 -0.84 5.24
CA VAL A 42 -4.52 -1.21 6.61
C VAL A 42 -5.16 -2.56 6.95
N ASP A 43 -6.47 -2.72 6.76
CA ASP A 43 -7.21 -3.97 7.03
C ASP A 43 -6.59 -5.16 6.27
N ALA A 44 -6.28 -4.99 4.98
CA ALA A 44 -5.62 -6.03 4.18
C ALA A 44 -4.18 -6.33 4.64
N THR A 45 -3.45 -5.32 5.13
CA THR A 45 -2.09 -5.52 5.65
C THR A 45 -2.14 -6.25 6.99
N GLU A 46 -3.14 -5.96 7.84
CA GLU A 46 -3.41 -6.70 9.08
C GLU A 46 -3.85 -8.14 8.81
N GLU A 47 -4.65 -8.40 7.77
CA GLU A 47 -5.01 -9.78 7.37
C GLU A 47 -3.76 -10.59 6.95
N LEU A 48 -2.76 -9.93 6.36
CA LEU A 48 -1.47 -10.57 6.02
C LEU A 48 -0.58 -10.87 7.24
N TYR A 49 -0.97 -10.47 8.46
CA TYR A 49 -0.35 -10.95 9.69
C TYR A 49 -0.85 -12.33 10.12
N ASP A 50 -1.86 -12.90 9.44
CA ASP A 50 -2.38 -14.23 9.75
C ASP A 50 -1.24 -15.27 9.77
N ALA A 51 -1.29 -16.16 10.78
CA ALA A 51 -0.37 -17.27 10.95
C ALA A 51 -0.38 -18.25 9.77
N LEU A 52 -1.42 -18.23 8.93
CA LEU A 52 -1.54 -19.01 7.69
C LEU A 52 -0.68 -18.47 6.53
N GLU A 53 -0.13 -17.26 6.65
CA GLU A 53 0.78 -16.70 5.64
C GLU A 53 2.24 -17.12 5.85
N THR A 54 3.02 -17.06 4.78
CA THR A 54 4.46 -17.39 4.86
C THR A 54 5.19 -16.37 5.74
N ILE A 55 6.28 -16.82 6.39
CA ILE A 55 7.13 -15.96 7.24
C ILE A 55 7.57 -14.70 6.48
N GLU A 56 7.89 -14.83 5.19
CA GLU A 56 8.23 -13.72 4.30
C GLU A 56 7.08 -12.73 4.11
N THR A 57 5.87 -13.23 3.87
CA THR A 57 4.68 -12.38 3.63
C THR A 57 4.30 -11.64 4.90
N ARG A 58 4.32 -12.33 6.04
CA ARG A 58 4.10 -11.73 7.36
C ARG A 58 5.18 -10.71 7.72
N GLY A 59 6.46 -11.00 7.45
CA GLY A 59 7.55 -10.06 7.69
C GLY A 59 7.46 -8.80 6.82
N ALA A 60 7.01 -8.95 5.56
CA ALA A 60 6.75 -7.82 4.68
C ALA A 60 5.58 -6.96 5.20
N ALA A 61 4.48 -7.59 5.62
CA ALA A 61 3.34 -6.89 6.24
C ALA A 61 3.75 -6.15 7.52
N GLN A 62 4.61 -6.79 8.34
CA GLN A 62 5.19 -6.20 9.55
C GLN A 62 6.00 -4.94 9.32
N THR A 63 6.68 -4.88 8.18
CA THR A 63 7.45 -3.70 7.79
C THR A 63 6.56 -2.64 7.15
N LEU A 64 5.54 -3.08 6.40
CA LEU A 64 4.69 -2.21 5.60
C LEU A 64 3.67 -1.43 6.44
N LEU A 65 3.07 -2.07 7.45
CA LEU A 65 2.05 -1.46 8.31
C LEU A 65 2.52 -0.16 9.00
N PRO A 66 3.67 -0.13 9.70
CA PRO A 66 4.17 1.11 10.30
C PRO A 66 4.57 2.15 9.26
N ALA A 67 5.01 1.74 8.07
CA ALA A 67 5.37 2.66 6.99
C ALA A 67 4.12 3.36 6.39
N ILE A 68 3.00 2.65 6.26
CA ILE A 68 1.72 3.22 5.82
C ILE A 68 1.15 4.17 6.87
N CYS A 69 1.33 3.86 8.16
CA CYS A 69 0.87 4.70 9.26
C CYS A 69 1.85 5.82 9.66
N ASP A 70 3.03 5.93 9.03
CA ASP A 70 4.01 6.98 9.34
C ASP A 70 3.48 8.36 8.92
N SER A 71 3.61 9.34 9.81
CA SER A 71 3.10 10.69 9.59
C SER A 71 3.73 11.38 8.39
N ARG A 72 4.97 11.03 8.01
CA ARG A 72 5.64 11.55 6.81
C ARG A 72 5.06 10.94 5.54
N PHE A 73 4.65 9.67 5.58
CA PHE A 73 3.95 9.04 4.47
C PHE A 73 2.56 9.67 4.25
N CYS A 74 1.80 9.85 5.33
CA CYS A 74 0.52 10.57 5.28
C CYS A 74 0.67 12.01 4.77
N ALA A 75 1.69 12.74 5.26
CA ALA A 75 1.99 14.08 4.77
C ALA A 75 2.35 14.07 3.28
N PHE A 76 3.20 13.15 2.83
CA PHE A 76 3.56 13.00 1.41
C PHE A 76 2.32 12.80 0.54
N CYS A 77 1.37 11.96 0.97
CA CYS A 77 0.13 11.75 0.24
C CYS A 77 -0.77 13.01 0.24
N VAL A 78 -0.91 13.72 1.37
CA VAL A 78 -1.76 14.92 1.46
C VAL A 78 -1.19 16.09 0.65
N TYR A 79 0.10 16.38 0.78
CA TYR A 79 0.75 17.46 0.02
C TYR A 79 0.85 17.15 -1.47
N GLY A 80 0.98 15.87 -1.84
CA GLY A 80 0.92 15.42 -3.24
C GLY A 80 -0.48 15.52 -3.87
N ILE A 81 -1.56 15.57 -3.09
CA ILE A 81 -2.94 15.80 -3.57
C ILE A 81 -3.19 17.29 -3.87
N MET A 82 -2.51 18.20 -3.17
CA MET A 82 -2.70 19.66 -3.30
C MET A 82 -1.84 20.32 -4.40
N SER A 83 -0.90 19.58 -5.00
CA SER A 83 -0.02 20.06 -6.08
C SER A 83 -0.46 19.58 -7.46
#